data_AF-A0A9P9E415-F1
#
_entry.id   AF-A0A9P9E415-F1
#
_cell.length_a   1.000
_cell.length_b   1.000
_cell.length_c   1.000
_cell.angle_alpha   90.00
_cell.angle_beta   90.00
_cell.angle_gamma   90.00
#
_symmetry.space_group_name_H-M   'P 1'
#
loop_
_entity.id
_entity.type
_entity.pdbx_description
1 polymer ?
#
loop_
_entity_poly.entity_id
_entity_poly.type
_entity_poly.pdbx_seq_one_letter_code
_entity_poly.pdbx_strand_id
1 'polypeptide(L)'
;MDRLTSPLPFLEAIESLKAVKNSRWALHSSPESERLYDKMYQMALVCLAHPDLSGEDEVNAVIMCMVHDVGHVASGEVTLVDDKKYSQIGLKHLASLLKESSPTLADRLPGALLEYKNRDTHVAKLVRQIEMFETLHQAVVRRQTGLGIPDGVDLDPMRGEITDSWLAKQANNICLEDWNPLDETSTTKTPIIFVIGGSEIGDQTQFRHIAEDFGIGYISMDKLLREEQSRPGSIFGRFIEEVTDNLANFPPSLAITLLKSKVKETESTGKGVLIRGFPQSVGQVVAFEREISNAYLTIYLEHPVETRMGRARIGGELSQQEGDNTREEETLRVFESASRALLDHLSTKFLQRVDATGSHDEVYAKVRGIVRTMRQR
;
A
#
# COMPACT_ATOMS: atom_id res chain seq x y z
N MET A 1 35.00 -0.25 23.29
CA MET A 1 35.74 0.10 22.07
C MET A 1 35.27 -0.74 20.89
N ASP A 2 34.97 -2.03 21.06
CA ASP A 2 34.42 -2.93 20.00
C ASP A 2 33.13 -2.46 19.31
N ARG A 3 32.33 -1.59 19.92
CA ARG A 3 31.10 -1.09 19.28
C ARG A 3 31.38 -0.07 18.17
N LEU A 4 32.50 0.64 18.22
CA LEU A 4 32.88 1.65 17.22
C LEU A 4 33.58 1.05 16.00
N THR A 5 34.06 -0.20 16.09
CA THR A 5 34.54 -0.98 14.94
C THR A 5 33.40 -1.65 14.17
N SER A 6 32.16 -1.48 14.63
CA SER A 6 30.93 -1.94 14.00
C SER A 6 30.17 -0.77 13.37
N PRO A 7 29.38 -1.00 12.29
CA PRO A 7 28.50 0.04 11.75
C PRO A 7 27.26 0.31 12.62
N LEU A 8 27.03 -0.44 13.71
CA LEU A 8 25.85 -0.30 14.56
C LEU A 8 25.60 1.13 15.07
N PRO A 9 26.58 1.89 15.60
CA PRO A 9 26.33 3.26 16.06
C PRO A 9 25.85 4.18 14.94
N PHE A 10 26.33 3.99 13.70
CA PHE A 10 25.86 4.73 12.55
C PHE A 10 24.39 4.41 12.22
N LEU A 11 24.01 3.12 12.26
CA LEU A 11 22.62 2.70 12.06
C LEU A 11 21.68 3.27 13.13
N GLU A 12 22.11 3.28 14.39
CA GLU A 12 21.37 3.86 15.52
C GLU A 12 21.20 5.38 15.38
N ALA A 13 22.23 6.08 14.88
CA ALA A 13 22.14 7.51 14.60
C ALA A 13 21.12 7.82 13.49
N ILE A 14 21.12 7.05 12.40
CA ILE A 14 20.13 7.20 11.31
C ILE A 14 18.73 6.81 11.75
N GLU A 15 18.59 5.85 12.66
CA GLU A 15 17.29 5.42 13.18
C GLU A 15 16.51 6.56 13.84
N SER A 16 17.20 7.57 14.39
CA SER A 16 16.56 8.79 14.92
C SER A 16 15.66 9.49 13.90
N LEU A 17 15.98 9.41 12.59
CA LEU A 17 15.19 10.01 11.51
C LEU A 17 13.82 9.36 11.35
N LYS A 18 13.61 8.14 11.85
CA LYS A 18 12.28 7.52 11.90
C LYS A 18 11.32 8.30 12.81
N ALA A 19 11.82 9.13 13.73
CA ALA A 19 11.00 9.94 14.62
C ALA A 19 10.86 11.39 14.14
N VAL A 20 11.70 11.84 13.21
CA VAL A 20 11.69 13.23 12.73
C VAL A 20 10.67 13.39 11.60
N LYS A 21 9.66 14.23 11.81
CA LYS A 21 8.67 14.59 10.79
C LYS A 21 9.30 15.45 9.70
N ASN A 22 8.85 15.27 8.47
CA ASN A 22 9.16 16.16 7.37
C ASN A 22 8.45 17.51 7.61
N SER A 23 9.23 18.57 7.79
CA SER A 23 8.72 19.92 8.10
C SER A 23 7.77 20.46 7.04
N ARG A 24 7.92 20.06 5.77
CA ARG A 24 7.03 20.46 4.67
C ARG A 24 5.59 19.96 4.86
N TRP A 25 5.44 18.79 5.50
CA TRP A 25 4.15 18.14 5.72
C TRP A 25 3.66 18.23 7.17
N ALA A 26 4.51 18.71 8.08
CA ALA A 26 4.24 18.79 9.49
C ALA A 26 3.21 19.90 9.79
N LEU A 27 1.93 19.56 9.74
CA LEU A 27 0.90 20.30 10.47
C LEU A 27 1.17 20.13 11.97
N HIS A 28 1.04 21.20 12.75
CA HIS A 28 1.32 21.20 14.18
C HIS A 28 0.64 19.98 14.84
N SER A 29 1.47 19.00 15.23
CA SER A 29 1.09 17.79 15.96
C SER A 29 0.36 16.65 15.21
N SER A 30 0.25 16.63 13.87
CA SER A 30 -0.39 15.47 13.19
C SER A 30 0.48 14.19 13.27
N PRO A 31 0.00 13.07 13.83
CA PRO A 31 0.75 11.81 13.90
C PRO A 31 0.99 11.17 12.52
N GLU A 32 0.21 11.55 11.52
CA GLU A 32 0.26 11.01 10.15
C GLU A 32 1.18 11.82 9.21
N SER A 33 2.00 12.71 9.77
CA SER A 33 3.01 13.42 8.97
C SER A 33 4.11 12.44 8.55
N GLU A 34 4.49 12.51 7.27
CA GLU A 34 5.64 11.79 6.72
C GLU A 34 6.89 12.01 7.59
N ARG A 35 7.68 10.96 7.78
CA ARG A 35 8.99 11.05 8.43
C ARG A 35 10.07 11.24 7.38
N LEU A 36 11.17 11.90 7.75
CA LEU A 36 12.31 12.09 6.84
C LEU A 36 12.85 10.77 6.30
N TYR A 37 12.82 9.73 7.14
CA TYR A 37 13.21 8.37 6.73
C TYR A 37 12.35 7.83 5.56
N ASP A 38 11.05 8.10 5.56
CA ASP A 38 10.12 7.63 4.53
C ASP A 38 10.44 8.29 3.18
N LYS A 39 10.67 9.62 3.20
CA LYS A 39 11.11 10.41 2.05
C LYS A 39 12.43 9.90 1.48
N MET A 40 13.44 9.72 2.33
CA MET A 40 14.76 9.25 1.92
C MET A 40 14.70 7.86 1.29
N TYR A 41 13.87 6.96 1.84
CA TYR A 41 13.64 5.64 1.30
C TYR A 41 12.98 5.69 -0.09
N GLN A 42 11.93 6.49 -0.25
CA GLN A 42 11.26 6.66 -1.55
C GLN A 42 12.21 7.26 -2.59
N MET A 43 12.98 8.30 -2.24
CA MET A 43 13.98 8.89 -3.14
C MET A 43 15.01 7.85 -3.60
N ALA A 44 15.53 7.02 -2.68
CA ALA A 44 16.49 5.98 -3.02
C ALA A 44 15.90 4.92 -3.98
N LEU A 45 14.62 4.52 -3.78
CA LEU A 45 13.94 3.62 -4.72
C LEU A 45 13.74 4.25 -6.10
N VAL A 46 13.45 5.55 -6.17
CA VAL A 46 13.34 6.26 -7.45
C VAL A 46 14.70 6.32 -8.15
N CYS A 47 15.80 6.53 -7.41
CA CYS A 47 17.16 6.43 -7.97
C CYS A 47 17.43 5.05 -8.58
N LEU A 48 17.10 3.97 -7.86
CA LEU A 48 17.28 2.59 -8.33
C LEU A 48 16.38 2.21 -9.52
N ALA A 49 15.26 2.92 -9.70
CA ALA A 49 14.35 2.71 -10.83
C ALA A 49 14.71 3.57 -12.05
N HIS A 50 15.61 4.55 -11.92
CA HIS A 50 15.91 5.51 -12.96
C HIS A 50 16.81 4.90 -14.05
N PRO A 51 16.41 4.90 -15.33
CA PRO A 51 17.14 4.18 -16.39
C PRO A 51 18.54 4.74 -16.67
N ASP A 52 18.75 6.04 -16.42
CA ASP A 52 20.04 6.70 -16.65
C ASP A 52 21.00 6.62 -15.45
N LEU A 53 20.55 6.10 -14.30
CA LEU A 53 21.42 5.87 -13.15
C LEU A 53 21.90 4.42 -13.18
N SER A 54 23.22 4.23 -13.24
CA SER A 54 23.82 2.89 -13.15
C SER A 54 25.24 2.98 -12.59
N GLY A 55 25.74 1.87 -12.03
CA GLY A 55 27.09 1.79 -11.50
C GLY A 55 27.37 2.85 -10.44
N GLU A 56 28.45 3.61 -10.61
CA GLU A 56 28.89 4.60 -9.62
C GLU A 56 27.93 5.78 -9.46
N ASP A 57 27.24 6.17 -10.53
CA ASP A 57 26.24 7.26 -10.48
C ASP A 57 25.02 6.86 -9.66
N GLU A 58 24.55 5.61 -9.79
CA GLU A 58 23.46 5.06 -8.96
C GLU A 58 23.86 5.02 -7.48
N VAL A 59 25.07 4.52 -7.17
CA VAL A 59 25.56 4.46 -5.78
C VAL A 59 25.70 5.86 -5.20
N ASN A 60 26.24 6.82 -5.95
CA ASN A 60 26.35 8.21 -5.49
C ASN A 60 24.97 8.85 -5.29
N ALA A 61 24.02 8.59 -6.17
CA ALA A 61 22.64 9.09 -6.04
C ALA A 61 21.99 8.59 -4.74
N VAL A 62 22.10 7.28 -4.45
CA VAL A 62 21.57 6.69 -3.20
C VAL A 62 22.25 7.27 -1.97
N ILE A 63 23.58 7.47 -1.99
CA ILE A 63 24.30 8.10 -0.87
C ILE A 63 23.81 9.54 -0.67
N MET A 64 23.62 10.32 -1.74
CA MET A 64 23.06 11.68 -1.64
C MET A 64 21.68 11.66 -0.99
N CYS A 65 20.78 10.76 -1.38
CA CYS A 65 19.47 10.60 -0.73
C CYS A 65 19.61 10.33 0.77
N MET A 66 20.59 9.52 1.18
CA MET A 66 20.82 9.17 2.58
C MET A 66 21.41 10.30 3.44
N VAL A 67 22.02 11.32 2.84
CA VAL A 67 22.69 12.40 3.61
C VAL A 67 22.12 13.79 3.38
N HIS A 68 21.23 13.99 2.39
CA HIS A 68 20.76 15.34 2.03
C HIS A 68 20.10 16.08 3.20
N ASP A 69 19.36 15.37 4.05
CA ASP A 69 18.66 15.88 5.23
C ASP A 69 19.37 15.53 6.55
N VAL A 70 20.68 15.22 6.52
CA VAL A 70 21.47 14.81 7.70
C VAL A 70 21.50 15.87 8.81
N GLY A 71 21.20 17.14 8.50
CA GLY A 71 21.08 18.19 9.49
C GLY A 71 20.09 17.87 10.61
N HIS A 72 19.02 17.13 10.30
CA HIS A 72 18.03 16.70 11.27
C HIS A 72 18.54 15.66 12.27
N VAL A 73 19.53 14.84 11.87
CA VAL A 73 20.19 13.91 12.81
C VAL A 73 20.94 14.70 13.89
N ALA A 74 21.59 15.81 13.52
CA ALA A 74 22.36 16.62 14.46
C ALA A 74 21.51 17.55 15.32
N SER A 75 20.42 18.10 14.77
CA SER A 75 19.56 19.00 15.52
C SER A 75 18.63 18.23 16.46
N GLY A 76 18.15 17.04 16.06
CA GLY A 76 17.02 16.36 16.70
C GLY A 76 15.69 17.09 16.51
N GLU A 77 15.67 18.16 15.72
CA GLU A 77 14.54 19.07 15.53
C GLU A 77 13.89 18.88 14.16
N VAL A 78 12.57 19.05 14.12
CA VAL A 78 11.78 19.03 12.87
C VAL A 78 12.10 20.24 11.98
N THR A 79 12.41 21.39 12.58
CA THR A 79 12.74 22.61 11.84
C THR A 79 14.20 23.00 12.10
N LEU A 80 14.97 23.15 11.02
CA LEU A 80 16.35 23.61 11.10
C LEU A 80 16.42 25.13 11.04
N VAL A 81 16.85 25.76 12.13
CA VAL A 81 17.10 27.21 12.18
C VAL A 81 18.39 27.59 11.42
N ASP A 82 19.36 26.66 11.34
CA ASP A 82 20.62 26.83 10.61
C ASP A 82 21.03 25.53 9.91
N ASP A 83 20.36 25.22 8.79
CA ASP A 83 20.60 23.99 8.03
C ASP A 83 22.08 23.78 7.69
N LYS A 84 22.78 24.85 7.30
CA LYS A 84 24.19 24.76 6.91
C LYS A 84 25.05 24.25 8.07
N LYS A 85 24.87 24.81 9.26
CA LYS A 85 25.60 24.39 10.46
C LYS A 85 25.24 22.97 10.87
N TYR A 86 23.95 22.66 10.98
CA TYR A 86 23.52 21.33 11.46
C TYR A 86 23.85 20.22 10.47
N SER A 87 23.73 20.47 9.17
CA SER A 87 24.18 19.54 8.14
C SER A 87 25.68 19.22 8.27
N GLN A 88 26.53 20.22 8.50
CA GLN A 88 27.96 19.97 8.71
C GLN A 88 28.24 19.16 9.98
N ILE A 89 27.53 19.43 11.07
CA ILE A 89 27.67 18.69 12.34
C ILE A 89 27.21 17.24 12.17
N GLY A 90 26.01 17.03 11.60
CA GLY A 90 25.43 15.70 11.40
C GLY A 90 26.28 14.84 10.50
N LEU A 91 26.78 15.43 9.41
CA LEU A 91 27.68 14.75 8.49
C LEU A 91 28.99 14.32 9.16
N LYS A 92 29.65 15.23 9.91
CA LYS A 92 30.88 14.91 10.65
C LYS A 92 30.64 13.84 11.69
N HIS A 93 29.48 13.87 12.36
CA HIS A 93 29.09 12.85 13.31
C HIS A 93 28.95 11.49 12.64
N LEU A 94 28.13 11.36 11.58
CA LEU A 94 27.94 10.11 10.85
C LEU A 94 29.23 9.55 10.26
N ALA A 95 30.06 10.40 9.64
CA ALA A 95 31.36 9.97 9.10
C ALA A 95 32.30 9.45 10.22
N SER A 96 32.28 10.07 11.39
CA SER A 96 33.06 9.61 12.55
C SER A 96 32.62 8.23 13.04
N LEU A 97 31.32 7.92 12.99
CA LEU A 97 30.78 6.62 13.39
C LEU A 97 31.14 5.48 12.41
N LEU A 98 31.43 5.82 11.15
CA LEU A 98 31.84 4.86 10.13
C LEU A 98 33.35 4.75 9.95
N LYS A 99 34.15 5.63 10.56
CA LYS A 99 35.57 5.76 10.26
C LYS A 99 36.36 4.45 10.40
N GLU A 100 36.05 3.64 11.41
CA GLU A 100 36.72 2.36 11.67
C GLU A 100 36.03 1.19 10.94
N SER A 101 34.70 1.20 10.83
CA SER A 101 33.91 0.08 10.30
C SER A 101 33.73 0.11 8.77
N SER A 102 33.73 1.31 8.18
CA SER A 102 33.61 1.54 6.74
C SER A 102 34.29 2.87 6.33
N PRO A 103 35.63 2.91 6.28
CA PRO A 103 36.38 4.12 5.95
C PRO A 103 35.98 4.71 4.58
N THR A 104 35.76 3.85 3.59
CA THR A 104 35.36 4.26 2.24
C THR A 104 34.02 5.00 2.24
N LEU A 105 33.02 4.53 3.00
CA LEU A 105 31.74 5.23 3.09
C LEU A 105 31.90 6.53 3.89
N ALA A 106 32.65 6.50 4.99
CA ALA A 106 32.91 7.68 5.82
C ALA A 106 33.52 8.83 5.02
N ASP A 107 34.47 8.54 4.12
CA ASP A 107 35.13 9.53 3.26
C ASP A 107 34.21 10.04 2.13
N ARG A 108 33.23 9.23 1.69
CA ARG A 108 32.29 9.59 0.63
C ARG A 108 31.19 10.55 1.09
N LEU A 109 30.68 10.41 2.32
CA LEU A 109 29.53 11.19 2.77
C LEU A 109 29.73 12.71 2.60
N PRO A 110 30.89 13.30 2.97
CA PRO A 110 31.08 14.74 2.85
C PRO A 110 31.08 15.26 1.42
N GLY A 111 31.69 14.50 0.50
CA GLY A 111 31.68 14.81 -0.92
C GLY A 111 30.26 14.79 -1.48
N ALA A 112 29.51 13.71 -1.21
CA ALA A 112 28.14 13.55 -1.70
C ALA A 112 27.20 14.66 -1.22
N LEU A 113 27.27 15.06 0.06
CA LEU A 113 26.44 16.15 0.58
C LEU A 113 26.81 17.50 -0.06
N LEU A 114 28.10 17.78 -0.22
CA LEU A 114 28.55 19.04 -0.83
C LEU A 114 28.12 19.12 -2.29
N GLU A 115 28.33 18.05 -3.05
CA GLU A 115 27.95 17.91 -4.44
C GLU A 115 26.43 18.10 -4.62
N TYR A 116 25.62 17.48 -3.76
CA TYR A 116 24.18 17.66 -3.70
C TYR A 116 23.78 19.13 -3.48
N LYS A 117 24.34 19.75 -2.42
CA LYS A 117 24.00 21.14 -2.05
C LYS A 117 24.38 22.15 -3.13
N ASN A 118 25.51 21.95 -3.79
CA ASN A 118 25.99 22.84 -4.83
C ASN A 118 25.34 22.57 -6.21
N ARG A 119 24.79 21.37 -6.42
CA ARG A 119 24.25 20.91 -7.71
C ARG A 119 25.34 20.87 -8.80
N ASP A 120 26.53 20.40 -8.42
CA ASP A 120 27.73 20.46 -9.26
C ASP A 120 27.66 19.48 -10.44
N THR A 121 27.08 18.29 -10.23
CA THR A 121 27.07 17.20 -11.21
C THR A 121 25.69 16.94 -11.79
N HIS A 122 25.63 16.15 -12.86
CA HIS A 122 24.37 15.66 -13.40
C HIS A 122 23.61 14.82 -12.37
N VAL A 123 24.29 13.95 -11.62
CA VAL A 123 23.71 13.12 -10.55
C VAL A 123 23.08 14.00 -9.46
N ALA A 124 23.81 15.00 -8.95
CA ALA A 124 23.27 15.91 -7.93
C ALA A 124 22.04 16.69 -8.42
N LYS A 125 22.05 17.16 -9.67
CA LYS A 125 20.89 17.81 -10.30
C LYS A 125 19.71 16.86 -10.46
N LEU A 126 19.96 15.60 -10.80
CA LEU A 126 18.93 14.57 -10.93
C LEU A 126 18.33 14.21 -9.56
N VAL A 127 19.15 13.96 -8.54
CA VAL A 127 18.67 13.68 -7.17
C VAL A 127 17.82 14.83 -6.63
N ARG A 128 18.16 16.07 -6.95
CA ARG A 128 17.31 17.23 -6.61
C ARG A 128 15.95 17.18 -7.30
N GLN A 129 15.89 16.75 -8.56
CA GLN A 129 14.61 16.54 -9.27
C GLN A 129 13.82 15.35 -8.70
N ILE A 130 14.50 14.30 -8.27
CA ILE A 130 13.90 13.17 -7.54
C ILE A 130 13.27 13.65 -6.22
N GLU A 131 13.93 14.55 -5.48
CA GLU A 131 13.35 15.16 -4.27
C GLU A 131 12.06 15.93 -4.58
N MET A 132 12.03 16.66 -5.70
CA MET A 132 10.82 17.39 -6.13
C MET A 132 9.71 16.43 -6.54
N PHE A 133 10.04 15.38 -7.30
CA PHE A 133 9.11 14.33 -7.68
C PHE A 133 8.51 13.61 -6.47
N GLU A 134 9.34 13.26 -5.48
CA GLU A 134 8.89 12.65 -4.23
C GLU A 134 7.92 13.56 -3.47
N THR A 135 8.20 14.87 -3.42
CA THR A 135 7.28 15.84 -2.79
C THR A 135 5.95 15.92 -3.55
N LEU A 136 5.96 15.86 -4.89
CA LEU A 136 4.73 15.80 -5.69
C LEU A 136 3.96 14.50 -5.43
N HIS A 137 4.66 13.37 -5.34
CA HIS A 137 4.06 12.07 -5.04
C HIS A 137 3.42 12.09 -3.64
N GLN A 138 4.14 12.60 -2.63
CA GLN A 138 3.65 12.66 -1.27
C GLN A 138 2.44 13.60 -1.12
N ALA A 139 2.38 14.69 -1.88
CA ALA A 139 1.18 15.51 -1.97
C ALA A 139 -0.07 14.70 -2.36
N VAL A 140 0.08 13.76 -3.30
CA VAL A 140 -1.01 12.87 -3.74
C VAL A 140 -1.37 11.88 -2.65
N VAL A 141 -0.39 11.24 -1.99
CA VAL A 141 -0.64 10.33 -0.87
C VAL A 141 -1.42 11.04 0.23
N ARG A 142 -1.05 12.27 0.59
CA ARG A 142 -1.75 13.05 1.63
C ARG A 142 -3.18 13.40 1.22
N ARG A 143 -3.42 13.74 -0.05
CA ARG A 143 -4.79 13.97 -0.54
C ARG A 143 -5.60 12.68 -0.52
N GLN A 144 -5.01 11.53 -0.82
CA GLN A 144 -5.65 10.20 -0.74
C GLN A 144 -6.06 9.83 0.68
N THR A 145 -5.29 10.23 1.68
CA THR A 145 -5.57 9.94 3.08
C THR A 145 -6.41 11.02 3.76
N GLY A 146 -6.90 12.02 3.03
CA GLY A 146 -7.73 13.10 3.60
C GLY A 146 -6.94 14.10 4.46
N LEU A 147 -5.61 14.04 4.47
CA LEU A 147 -4.74 14.92 5.26
C LEU A 147 -4.54 16.32 4.66
N GLY A 148 -4.99 16.51 3.42
CA GLY A 148 -4.83 17.76 2.68
C GLY A 148 -3.36 18.16 2.45
N ILE A 149 -3.20 19.31 1.83
CA ILE A 149 -1.89 19.92 1.57
C ILE A 149 -1.78 21.17 2.46
N PRO A 150 -0.71 21.31 3.27
CA PRO A 150 -0.52 22.51 4.09
C PRO A 150 -0.43 23.79 3.27
N ASP A 151 -0.94 24.89 3.82
CA ASP A 151 -0.84 26.21 3.21
C ASP A 151 0.63 26.59 2.95
N GLY A 152 0.92 27.12 1.76
CA GLY A 152 2.27 27.54 1.35
C GLY A 152 3.11 26.47 0.65
N VAL A 153 2.62 25.23 0.51
CA VAL A 153 3.23 24.24 -0.38
C VAL A 153 2.72 24.45 -1.80
N ASP A 154 3.53 25.12 -2.62
CA ASP A 154 3.23 25.35 -4.04
C ASP A 154 3.80 24.22 -4.92
N LEU A 155 2.93 23.44 -5.55
CA LEU A 155 3.31 22.25 -6.33
C LEU A 155 3.53 22.54 -7.81
N ASP A 156 2.90 23.58 -8.36
CA ASP A 156 2.93 23.84 -9.80
C ASP A 156 4.32 24.26 -10.29
N PRO A 157 5.05 25.17 -9.60
CA PRO A 157 6.44 25.46 -9.93
C PRO A 157 7.33 24.22 -9.82
N MET A 158 7.11 23.38 -8.80
CA MET A 158 7.92 22.16 -8.59
C MET A 158 7.78 21.20 -9.75
N ARG A 159 6.57 21.04 -10.30
CA ARG A 159 6.34 20.22 -11.50
C ARG A 159 7.08 20.78 -12.71
N GLY A 160 7.08 22.10 -12.91
CA GLY A 160 7.78 22.76 -14.01
C GLY A 160 9.31 22.69 -13.92
N GLU A 161 9.86 22.54 -12.71
CA GLU A 161 11.31 22.41 -12.47
C GLU A 161 11.85 20.99 -12.74
N ILE A 162 10.98 19.98 -12.88
CA ILE A 162 11.37 18.62 -13.27
C ILE A 162 11.55 18.59 -14.79
N THR A 163 12.81 18.67 -15.21
CA THR A 163 13.24 18.74 -16.62
C THR A 163 13.79 17.42 -17.15
N ASP A 164 14.17 16.49 -16.26
CA ASP A 164 14.51 15.13 -16.64
C ASP A 164 13.31 14.46 -17.32
N SER A 165 13.55 13.84 -18.48
CA SER A 165 12.48 13.34 -19.33
C SER A 165 11.71 12.16 -18.72
N TRP A 166 12.40 11.28 -17.99
CA TRP A 166 11.80 10.11 -17.38
C TRP A 166 10.99 10.50 -16.15
N LEU A 167 11.54 11.34 -15.27
CA LEU A 167 10.86 11.88 -14.10
C LEU A 167 9.69 12.78 -14.49
N ALA A 168 9.84 13.66 -15.48
CA ALA A 168 8.76 14.53 -15.95
C ALA A 168 7.57 13.72 -16.45
N LYS A 169 7.83 12.60 -17.17
CA LYS A 169 6.78 11.68 -17.58
C LYS A 169 6.05 11.07 -16.37
N GLN A 170 6.78 10.65 -15.33
CA GLN A 170 6.14 10.12 -14.11
C GLN A 170 5.37 11.21 -13.37
N ALA A 171 5.93 12.41 -13.23
CA ALA A 171 5.25 13.56 -12.62
C ALA A 171 3.96 13.92 -13.38
N ASN A 172 3.95 13.83 -14.71
CA ASN A 172 2.76 14.04 -15.53
C ASN A 172 1.72 12.93 -15.37
N ASN A 173 2.15 11.69 -15.13
CA ASN A 173 1.24 10.59 -14.77
C ASN A 173 0.61 10.78 -13.39
N ILE A 174 1.24 11.55 -12.50
CA ILE A 174 0.61 12.03 -11.26
C ILE A 174 -0.43 13.09 -11.66
N CYS A 175 -1.65 12.64 -11.98
CA CYS A 175 -2.79 13.51 -12.30
C CYS A 175 -3.25 14.26 -11.05
N LEU A 176 -2.97 15.57 -10.99
CA LEU A 176 -3.52 16.46 -9.96
C LEU A 176 -4.93 16.96 -10.31
N GLU A 177 -5.34 16.91 -11.59
CA GLU A 177 -6.59 17.51 -12.11
C GLU A 177 -7.77 16.51 -12.22
N ASP A 178 -7.54 15.23 -12.55
CA ASP A 178 -8.56 14.17 -12.42
C ASP A 178 -8.87 13.81 -10.94
N TRP A 179 -8.17 14.49 -10.02
CA TRP A 179 -8.20 14.25 -8.60
C TRP A 179 -9.27 15.12 -7.95
N ASN A 180 -10.54 14.75 -8.16
CA ASN A 180 -11.47 15.03 -7.08
C ASN A 180 -10.98 14.15 -5.91
N PRO A 181 -10.72 14.69 -4.71
CA PRO A 181 -10.70 13.83 -3.54
C PRO A 181 -11.97 12.95 -3.60
N LEU A 182 -12.01 11.83 -2.89
CA LEU A 182 -13.30 11.48 -2.32
C LEU A 182 -13.67 12.74 -1.53
N ASP A 183 -14.42 13.68 -2.14
CA ASP A 183 -15.10 14.75 -1.42
C ASP A 183 -15.62 14.05 -0.17
N GLU A 184 -15.62 14.71 0.98
CA GLU A 184 -16.35 14.16 2.12
C GLU A 184 -17.84 13.89 1.73
N THR A 185 -18.29 14.44 0.59
CA THR A 185 -19.56 14.14 -0.11
C THR A 185 -19.52 13.06 -1.23
N SER A 186 -18.34 12.64 -1.69
CA SER A 186 -18.04 11.58 -2.68
C SER A 186 -17.58 10.27 -2.01
N THR A 187 -17.87 10.06 -0.73
CA THR A 187 -18.14 8.69 -0.30
C THR A 187 -19.19 8.13 -1.24
N THR A 188 -18.92 6.96 -1.82
CA THR A 188 -19.85 6.34 -2.76
C THR A 188 -21.22 6.24 -2.08
N LYS A 189 -22.20 7.03 -2.54
CA LYS A 189 -23.59 6.92 -2.04
C LYS A 189 -24.21 5.57 -2.40
N THR A 190 -23.54 4.83 -3.28
CA THR A 190 -23.88 3.52 -3.76
C THR A 190 -23.48 2.47 -2.73
N PRO A 191 -24.43 1.70 -2.15
CA PRO A 191 -24.13 0.69 -1.14
C PRO A 191 -23.14 -0.36 -1.67
N ILE A 192 -22.04 -0.57 -0.94
CA ILE A 192 -21.06 -1.62 -1.22
C ILE A 192 -21.22 -2.74 -0.20
N ILE A 193 -21.35 -3.97 -0.69
CA ILE A 193 -21.53 -5.18 0.12
C ILE A 193 -20.41 -6.16 -0.21
N PHE A 194 -19.53 -6.42 0.75
CA PHE A 194 -18.60 -7.54 0.71
C PHE A 194 -19.30 -8.83 1.09
N VAL A 195 -19.03 -9.90 0.35
CA VAL A 195 -19.40 -11.27 0.72
C VAL A 195 -18.11 -12.09 0.83
N ILE A 196 -17.81 -12.50 2.06
CA ILE A 196 -16.60 -13.25 2.42
C ILE A 196 -16.96 -14.56 3.14
N GLY A 197 -16.04 -15.52 3.14
CA GLY A 197 -16.32 -16.87 3.66
C GLY A 197 -17.06 -17.74 2.64
N GLY A 198 -17.68 -18.82 3.11
CA GLY A 198 -18.32 -19.81 2.24
C GLY A 198 -17.32 -20.79 1.61
N SER A 199 -17.79 -21.73 0.79
CA SER A 199 -16.93 -22.53 -0.08
C SER A 199 -16.74 -21.88 -1.44
N GLU A 200 -15.55 -22.05 -2.02
CA GLU A 200 -15.23 -21.56 -3.36
C GLU A 200 -15.97 -22.34 -4.47
N ILE A 201 -16.39 -23.56 -4.15
CA ILE A 201 -17.06 -24.47 -5.07
C ILE A 201 -18.58 -24.31 -4.93
N GLY A 202 -19.24 -23.80 -5.97
CA GLY A 202 -20.69 -23.92 -6.19
C GLY A 202 -21.56 -22.67 -6.04
N ASP A 203 -21.03 -21.55 -5.52
CA ASP A 203 -21.87 -20.46 -4.98
C ASP A 203 -21.92 -19.18 -5.83
N GLN A 204 -21.19 -19.11 -6.96
CA GLN A 204 -21.07 -17.87 -7.74
C GLN A 204 -22.40 -17.43 -8.40
N THR A 205 -23.21 -18.40 -8.82
CA THR A 205 -24.48 -18.14 -9.52
C THR A 205 -25.52 -17.50 -8.59
N GLN A 206 -25.51 -17.84 -7.31
CA GLN A 206 -26.48 -17.35 -6.33
C GLN A 206 -26.28 -15.88 -6.02
N PHE A 207 -25.07 -15.43 -5.72
CA PHE A 207 -24.81 -14.02 -5.46
C PHE A 207 -25.03 -13.15 -6.69
N ARG A 208 -24.83 -13.71 -7.90
CA ARG A 208 -25.22 -13.03 -9.14
C ARG A 208 -26.73 -12.85 -9.22
N HIS A 209 -27.52 -13.88 -8.90
CA HIS A 209 -28.97 -13.75 -8.83
C HIS A 209 -29.45 -12.80 -7.73
N ILE A 210 -28.81 -12.79 -6.56
CA ILE A 210 -29.08 -11.77 -5.52
C ILE A 210 -28.83 -10.37 -6.09
N ALA A 211 -27.72 -10.18 -6.79
CA ALA A 211 -27.40 -8.88 -7.38
C ALA A 211 -28.46 -8.44 -8.42
N GLU A 212 -28.85 -9.37 -9.30
CA GLU A 212 -29.93 -9.17 -10.29
C GLU A 212 -31.28 -8.84 -9.63
N ASP A 213 -31.70 -9.61 -8.62
CA ASP A 213 -32.93 -9.43 -7.84
C ASP A 213 -33.06 -8.01 -7.27
N PHE A 214 -31.94 -7.41 -6.86
CA PHE A 214 -31.91 -6.08 -6.27
C PHE A 214 -31.47 -4.97 -7.23
N GLY A 215 -31.10 -5.29 -8.47
CA GLY A 215 -30.57 -4.32 -9.43
C GLY A 215 -29.27 -3.66 -8.94
N ILE A 216 -28.43 -4.43 -8.25
CA ILE A 216 -27.08 -4.04 -7.87
C ILE A 216 -26.09 -4.80 -8.75
N GLY A 217 -24.89 -4.27 -8.92
CA GLY A 217 -23.88 -4.98 -9.70
C GLY A 217 -23.18 -6.07 -8.92
N TYR A 218 -22.66 -7.06 -9.64
CA TYR A 218 -21.91 -8.19 -9.07
C TYR A 218 -20.46 -8.17 -9.56
N ILE A 219 -19.52 -8.18 -8.61
CA ILE A 219 -18.09 -8.28 -8.87
C ILE A 219 -17.56 -9.54 -8.16
N SER A 220 -16.84 -10.37 -8.89
CA SER A 220 -16.09 -11.50 -8.34
C SER A 220 -14.61 -11.21 -8.46
N MET A 221 -13.90 -11.18 -7.32
CA MET A 221 -12.45 -10.96 -7.29
C MET A 221 -11.71 -12.04 -8.08
N ASP A 222 -12.07 -13.32 -7.90
CA ASP A 222 -11.49 -14.45 -8.63
C ASP A 222 -11.66 -14.31 -10.15
N LYS A 223 -12.80 -13.78 -10.60
CA LYS A 223 -13.04 -13.51 -12.02
C LYS A 223 -12.11 -12.41 -12.53
N LEU A 224 -11.99 -11.30 -11.79
CA LEU A 224 -11.08 -10.20 -12.17
C LEU A 224 -9.62 -10.67 -12.23
N LEU A 225 -9.21 -11.51 -11.29
CA LEU A 225 -7.87 -12.10 -11.26
C LEU A 225 -7.64 -13.01 -12.47
N ARG A 226 -8.57 -13.89 -12.81
CA ARG A 226 -8.45 -14.76 -14.01
C ARG A 226 -8.47 -13.96 -15.32
N GLU A 227 -9.29 -12.92 -15.39
CA GLU A 227 -9.31 -12.01 -16.55
C GLU A 227 -7.97 -11.28 -16.70
N GLU A 228 -7.40 -10.76 -15.60
CA GLU A 228 -6.08 -10.14 -15.64
C GLU A 228 -4.96 -11.14 -15.94
N GLN A 229 -5.04 -12.36 -15.39
CA GLN A 229 -4.08 -13.44 -15.64
C GLN A 229 -4.01 -13.80 -17.12
N SER A 230 -5.18 -13.93 -17.76
CA SER A 230 -5.30 -14.32 -19.17
C SER A 230 -5.17 -13.14 -20.15
N ARG A 231 -5.11 -11.90 -19.66
CA ARG A 231 -5.05 -10.69 -20.49
C ARG A 231 -3.70 -10.63 -21.23
N PRO A 232 -3.69 -10.61 -22.58
CA PRO A 232 -2.45 -10.49 -23.34
C PRO A 232 -1.67 -9.24 -22.96
N GLY A 233 -0.38 -9.40 -22.65
CA GLY A 233 0.49 -8.31 -22.23
C GLY A 233 0.29 -7.82 -20.79
N SER A 234 -0.48 -8.54 -19.95
CA SER A 234 -0.53 -8.24 -18.52
C SER A 234 0.83 -8.42 -17.86
N ILE A 235 1.25 -7.41 -17.10
CA ILE A 235 2.45 -7.48 -16.24
C ILE A 235 2.21 -8.36 -15.00
N PHE A 236 0.95 -8.58 -14.63
CA PHE A 236 0.57 -9.37 -13.46
C PHE A 236 0.28 -10.84 -13.78
N GLY A 237 0.23 -11.23 -15.06
CA GLY A 237 -0.22 -12.57 -15.47
C GLY A 237 0.50 -13.71 -14.75
N ARG A 238 1.83 -13.75 -14.84
CA ARG A 238 2.65 -14.76 -14.16
C ARG A 238 2.61 -14.64 -12.63
N PHE A 239 2.56 -13.41 -12.11
CA PHE A 239 2.49 -13.18 -10.67
C PHE A 239 1.16 -13.70 -10.10
N ILE A 240 0.05 -13.53 -10.82
CA ILE A 240 -1.26 -14.01 -10.39
C ILE A 240 -1.29 -15.55 -10.37
N GLU A 241 -0.74 -16.18 -11.40
CA GLU A 241 -0.57 -17.64 -11.48
C GLU A 241 0.21 -18.16 -10.27
N GLU A 242 1.39 -17.61 -10.00
CA GLU A 242 2.25 -18.02 -8.88
C GLU A 242 1.57 -17.84 -7.51
N VAL A 243 0.90 -16.72 -7.26
CA VAL A 243 0.19 -16.48 -5.99
C VAL A 243 -0.99 -17.44 -5.82
N THR A 244 -1.69 -17.74 -6.91
CA THR A 244 -2.82 -18.71 -6.91
C THR A 244 -2.32 -20.11 -6.58
N ASP A 245 -1.25 -20.56 -7.23
CA ASP A 245 -0.66 -21.89 -7.01
C ASP A 245 -0.12 -22.07 -5.58
N ASN A 246 0.35 -20.98 -4.96
CA ASN A 246 0.81 -20.96 -3.58
C ASN A 246 -0.31 -20.74 -2.54
N LEU A 247 -1.57 -20.60 -2.97
CA LEU A 247 -2.73 -20.34 -2.11
C LEU A 247 -2.51 -19.13 -1.16
N ALA A 248 -1.82 -18.11 -1.67
CA ALA A 248 -1.48 -16.92 -0.91
C ALA A 248 -2.46 -15.76 -1.19
N ASN A 249 -2.56 -14.83 -0.24
CA ASN A 249 -3.36 -13.62 -0.44
C ASN A 249 -2.67 -12.66 -1.40
N PHE A 250 -3.43 -12.10 -2.34
CA PHE A 250 -2.90 -11.09 -3.25
C PHE A 250 -2.54 -9.77 -2.53
N PRO A 251 -1.48 -9.07 -2.98
CA PRO A 251 -1.12 -7.76 -2.44
C PRO A 251 -2.29 -6.77 -2.51
N PRO A 252 -2.47 -5.91 -1.48
CA PRO A 252 -3.54 -4.90 -1.49
C PRO A 252 -3.53 -4.00 -2.73
N SER A 253 -2.36 -3.56 -3.18
CA SER A 253 -2.23 -2.68 -4.36
C SER A 253 -2.78 -3.31 -5.64
N LEU A 254 -2.51 -4.60 -5.87
CA LEU A 254 -3.06 -5.33 -7.02
C LEU A 254 -4.58 -5.49 -6.89
N ALA A 255 -5.06 -5.89 -5.71
CA ALA A 255 -6.49 -6.08 -5.48
C ALA A 255 -7.30 -4.79 -5.69
N ILE A 256 -6.81 -3.67 -5.16
CA ILE A 256 -7.43 -2.36 -5.36
C ILE A 256 -7.36 -1.92 -6.82
N THR A 257 -6.23 -2.14 -7.50
CA THR A 257 -6.10 -1.81 -8.94
C THR A 257 -7.17 -2.50 -9.78
N LEU A 258 -7.43 -3.78 -9.54
CA LEU A 258 -8.45 -4.55 -10.27
C LEU A 258 -9.87 -4.14 -9.89
N LEU A 259 -10.12 -3.84 -8.61
CA LEU A 259 -11.45 -3.47 -8.13
C LEU A 259 -11.84 -2.05 -8.51
N LYS A 260 -10.94 -1.08 -8.42
CA LYS A 260 -11.25 0.36 -8.51
C LYS A 260 -11.98 0.72 -9.81
N SER A 261 -11.45 0.27 -10.95
CA SER A 261 -12.08 0.51 -12.26
C SER A 261 -13.43 -0.20 -12.37
N LYS A 262 -13.54 -1.43 -11.86
CA LYS A 262 -14.77 -2.22 -11.95
C LYS A 262 -15.88 -1.69 -11.06
N VAL A 263 -15.55 -1.25 -9.85
CA VAL A 263 -16.50 -0.59 -8.93
C VAL A 263 -17.05 0.67 -9.59
N LYS A 264 -16.19 1.56 -10.08
CA LYS A 264 -16.62 2.82 -10.74
C LYS A 264 -17.52 2.58 -11.96
N GLU A 265 -17.19 1.60 -12.81
CA GLU A 265 -18.03 1.20 -13.95
C GLU A 265 -19.40 0.69 -13.47
N THR A 266 -19.40 -0.17 -12.47
CA THR A 266 -20.61 -0.81 -11.94
C THR A 266 -21.54 0.19 -11.24
N GLU A 267 -20.97 1.16 -10.53
CA GLU A 267 -21.72 2.25 -9.89
C GLU A 267 -22.44 3.13 -10.89
N SER A 268 -21.87 3.35 -12.08
CA SER A 268 -22.51 4.17 -13.12
C SER A 268 -23.80 3.54 -13.69
N THR A 269 -24.01 2.24 -13.47
CA THR A 269 -25.10 1.47 -14.07
C THR A 269 -26.04 0.81 -13.04
N GLY A 270 -25.66 0.79 -11.76
CA GLY A 270 -26.34 0.03 -10.70
C GLY A 270 -26.72 0.86 -9.48
N LYS A 271 -27.56 0.27 -8.61
CA LYS A 271 -28.00 0.89 -7.34
C LYS A 271 -27.17 0.46 -6.13
N GLY A 272 -26.04 -0.20 -6.37
CA GLY A 272 -25.22 -0.88 -5.36
C GLY A 272 -24.17 -1.76 -6.03
N VAL A 273 -23.19 -2.23 -5.24
CA VAL A 273 -22.19 -3.19 -5.70
C VAL A 273 -22.05 -4.30 -4.66
N LEU A 274 -22.18 -5.56 -5.08
CA LEU A 274 -21.84 -6.74 -4.30
C LEU A 274 -20.49 -7.28 -4.79
N ILE A 275 -19.52 -7.37 -3.90
CA ILE A 275 -18.16 -7.84 -4.21
C ILE A 275 -17.91 -9.14 -3.44
N ARG A 276 -17.64 -10.23 -4.16
CA ARG A 276 -17.32 -11.55 -3.59
C ARG A 276 -15.82 -11.83 -3.68
N GLY A 277 -15.27 -12.49 -2.66
CA GLY A 277 -13.87 -12.94 -2.64
C GLY A 277 -12.91 -11.82 -2.22
N PHE A 278 -13.44 -10.72 -1.69
CA PHE A 278 -12.70 -9.60 -1.16
C PHE A 278 -13.47 -9.03 0.04
N PRO A 279 -12.79 -8.55 1.10
CA PRO A 279 -11.34 -8.58 1.35
C PRO A 279 -10.85 -9.94 1.88
N GLN A 280 -9.54 -10.21 1.75
CA GLN A 280 -8.85 -11.39 2.31
C GLN A 280 -7.84 -11.04 3.41
N SER A 281 -7.54 -9.74 3.62
CA SER A 281 -6.64 -9.28 4.67
C SER A 281 -7.00 -7.88 5.16
N VAL A 282 -6.54 -7.52 6.36
CA VAL A 282 -6.72 -6.17 6.91
C VAL A 282 -6.08 -5.12 6.00
N GLY A 283 -4.92 -5.42 5.41
CA GLY A 283 -4.25 -4.50 4.47
C GLY A 283 -5.10 -4.20 3.23
N GLN A 284 -5.85 -5.18 2.73
CA GLN A 284 -6.80 -4.96 1.63
C GLN A 284 -7.97 -4.07 2.06
N VAL A 285 -8.50 -4.23 3.28
CA VAL A 285 -9.56 -3.35 3.82
C VAL A 285 -9.09 -1.91 3.89
N VAL A 286 -7.94 -1.69 4.53
CA VAL A 286 -7.36 -0.34 4.68
C VAL A 286 -7.11 0.32 3.33
N ALA A 287 -6.59 -0.43 2.36
CA ALA A 287 -6.38 0.08 1.01
C ALA A 287 -7.71 0.42 0.30
N PHE A 288 -8.75 -0.39 0.49
CA PHE A 288 -10.09 -0.14 -0.07
C PHE A 288 -10.72 1.11 0.53
N GLU A 289 -10.65 1.26 1.85
CA GLU A 289 -11.17 2.43 2.57
C GLU A 289 -10.53 3.73 2.09
N ARG A 290 -9.22 3.69 1.81
CA ARG A 290 -8.45 4.83 1.33
C ARG A 290 -8.74 5.19 -0.13
N GLU A 291 -8.85 4.19 -1.01
CA GLU A 291 -8.78 4.41 -2.46
C GLU A 291 -10.10 4.23 -3.21
N ILE A 292 -11.09 3.60 -2.58
CA ILE A 292 -12.40 3.29 -3.20
C ILE A 292 -13.53 3.84 -2.33
N SER A 293 -13.72 3.32 -1.11
CA SER A 293 -14.80 3.77 -0.23
C SER A 293 -14.62 3.28 1.20
N ASN A 294 -14.91 4.14 2.18
CA ASN A 294 -14.96 3.79 3.60
C ASN A 294 -16.36 3.34 4.07
N ALA A 295 -17.35 3.31 3.15
CA ALA A 295 -18.74 2.98 3.42
C ALA A 295 -19.09 1.64 2.77
N TYR A 296 -19.01 0.57 3.55
CA TYR A 296 -19.36 -0.77 3.11
C TYR A 296 -19.96 -1.60 4.24
N LEU A 297 -20.59 -2.70 3.85
CA LEU A 297 -21.05 -3.75 4.75
C LEU A 297 -20.39 -5.07 4.38
N THR A 298 -20.17 -5.92 5.36
CA THR A 298 -19.68 -7.28 5.14
C THR A 298 -20.74 -8.32 5.54
N ILE A 299 -20.99 -9.27 4.66
CA ILE A 299 -21.69 -10.52 4.95
C ILE A 299 -20.62 -11.62 5.03
N TYR A 300 -20.46 -12.22 6.20
CA TYR A 300 -19.57 -13.36 6.41
C TYR A 300 -20.37 -14.66 6.46
N LEU A 301 -20.10 -15.52 5.49
CA LEU A 301 -20.67 -16.86 5.38
C LEU A 301 -19.84 -17.82 6.25
N GLU A 302 -20.37 -18.12 7.42
CA GLU A 302 -19.70 -18.91 8.45
C GLU A 302 -19.93 -20.40 8.22
N HIS A 303 -18.84 -21.15 8.11
CA HIS A 303 -18.85 -22.61 8.10
C HIS A 303 -18.05 -23.14 9.30
N PRO A 304 -18.48 -24.26 9.90
CA PRO A 304 -17.63 -25.02 10.81
C PRO A 304 -16.31 -25.39 10.12
N VAL A 305 -15.22 -25.29 10.87
CA VAL A 305 -13.84 -25.56 10.40
C VAL A 305 -13.75 -26.92 9.70
N GLU A 306 -14.42 -27.94 10.25
CA GLU A 306 -14.49 -29.30 9.70
C GLU A 306 -15.08 -29.36 8.29
N THR A 307 -16.13 -28.56 8.04
CA THR A 307 -16.78 -28.46 6.72
C THR A 307 -15.89 -27.72 5.72
N ARG A 308 -15.13 -26.74 6.21
CA ARG A 308 -14.16 -25.98 5.40
C ARG A 308 -13.00 -26.87 4.93
N MET A 309 -12.45 -27.69 5.81
CA MET A 309 -11.40 -28.66 5.49
C MET A 309 -11.85 -29.70 4.46
N GLY A 310 -13.05 -30.25 4.64
CA GLY A 310 -13.61 -31.23 3.70
C GLY A 310 -13.74 -30.65 2.29
N ARG A 311 -14.14 -29.38 2.16
CA ARG A 311 -14.29 -28.72 0.85
C ARG A 311 -12.96 -28.28 0.23
N ALA A 312 -11.99 -27.80 1.02
CA ALA A 312 -10.65 -27.46 0.52
C ALA A 312 -9.90 -28.70 -0.02
N ARG A 313 -10.05 -29.87 0.63
CA ARG A 313 -9.54 -31.16 0.15
C ARG A 313 -10.23 -31.64 -1.14
N ILE A 314 -11.54 -31.40 -1.27
CA ILE A 314 -12.30 -31.75 -2.49
C ILE A 314 -11.96 -30.79 -3.64
N GLY A 315 -11.65 -29.52 -3.35
CA GLY A 315 -11.27 -28.50 -4.32
C GLY A 315 -9.84 -28.59 -4.85
N GLY A 316 -9.02 -29.48 -4.29
CA GLY A 316 -7.61 -29.61 -4.67
C GLY A 316 -6.68 -28.56 -4.05
N GLU A 317 -7.19 -27.71 -3.15
CA GLU A 317 -6.40 -26.70 -2.41
C GLU A 317 -5.55 -27.35 -1.29
N LEU A 318 -5.95 -28.53 -0.80
CA LEU A 318 -5.16 -29.34 0.12
C LEU A 318 -4.86 -30.68 -0.53
N SER A 319 -3.57 -31.04 -0.61
CA SER A 319 -3.13 -32.31 -1.20
C SER A 319 -3.70 -33.50 -0.45
N GLN A 320 -4.20 -34.52 -1.15
CA GLN A 320 -4.61 -35.80 -0.55
C GLN A 320 -3.43 -36.70 -0.14
N GLN A 321 -2.21 -36.15 0.02
CA GLN A 321 -1.08 -36.96 0.47
C GLN A 321 -1.19 -37.23 1.98
N GLU A 322 -1.63 -38.45 2.29
CA GLU A 322 -1.47 -39.08 3.60
C GLU A 322 0.01 -38.99 4.03
N GLY A 323 0.34 -38.08 4.94
CA GLY A 323 1.74 -37.95 5.34
C GLY A 323 2.06 -37.05 6.52
N ASP A 324 1.44 -35.87 6.66
CA ASP A 324 1.85 -34.97 7.75
C ASP A 324 0.71 -34.06 8.24
N ASN A 325 -0.12 -34.59 9.13
CA ASN A 325 -1.22 -33.85 9.78
C ASN A 325 -0.73 -32.53 10.42
N THR A 326 0.55 -32.45 10.82
CA THR A 326 1.11 -31.26 11.47
C THR A 326 1.18 -30.05 10.53
N ARG A 327 1.54 -30.23 9.25
CA ARG A 327 1.66 -29.12 8.29
C ARG A 327 0.30 -28.61 7.83
N GLU A 328 -0.69 -29.49 7.68
CA GLU A 328 -2.07 -29.10 7.43
C GLU A 328 -2.65 -28.32 8.60
N GLU A 329 -2.43 -28.79 9.84
CA GLU A 329 -2.84 -28.09 11.07
C GLU A 329 -2.16 -26.72 11.23
N GLU A 330 -0.87 -26.58 10.92
CA GLU A 330 -0.16 -25.29 10.94
C GLU A 330 -0.71 -24.32 9.90
N THR A 331 -0.96 -24.80 8.67
CA THR A 331 -1.56 -24.00 7.59
C THR A 331 -2.96 -23.53 7.98
N LEU A 332 -3.74 -24.40 8.61
CA LEU A 332 -5.07 -24.08 9.14
C LEU A 332 -5.00 -23.04 10.25
N ARG A 333 -4.08 -23.17 11.22
CA ARG A 333 -3.89 -22.19 12.29
C ARG A 333 -3.52 -20.82 11.75
N VAL A 334 -2.64 -20.76 10.75
CA VAL A 334 -2.27 -19.50 10.09
C VAL A 334 -3.47 -18.90 9.37
N PHE A 335 -4.23 -19.71 8.63
CA PHE A 335 -5.45 -19.28 7.94
C PHE A 335 -6.52 -18.77 8.92
N GLU A 336 -6.75 -19.48 10.03
CA GLU A 336 -7.70 -19.08 11.08
C GLU A 336 -7.27 -17.81 11.78
N SER A 337 -5.98 -17.67 12.09
CA SER A 337 -5.42 -16.47 12.72
C SER A 337 -5.60 -15.25 11.82
N ALA A 338 -5.26 -15.38 10.53
CA ALA A 338 -5.44 -14.31 9.55
C ALA A 338 -6.93 -13.96 9.33
N SER A 339 -7.79 -14.97 9.24
CA SER A 339 -9.24 -14.79 9.12
C SER A 339 -9.83 -14.12 10.35
N ARG A 340 -9.38 -14.49 11.55
CA ARG A 340 -9.81 -13.86 12.81
C ARG A 340 -9.41 -12.39 12.84
N ALA A 341 -8.16 -12.06 12.53
CA ALA A 341 -7.70 -10.67 12.49
C ALA A 341 -8.52 -9.82 11.51
N LEU A 342 -8.85 -10.37 10.32
CA LEU A 342 -9.73 -9.71 9.37
C LEU A 342 -11.15 -9.52 9.91
N LEU A 343 -11.75 -10.57 10.47
CA LEU A 343 -13.12 -10.51 11.01
C LEU A 343 -13.22 -9.57 12.21
N ASP A 344 -12.21 -9.54 13.09
CA ASP A 344 -12.13 -8.61 14.21
C ASP A 344 -12.09 -7.18 13.69
N HIS A 345 -11.26 -6.90 12.68
CA HIS A 345 -11.22 -5.58 12.04
C HIS A 345 -12.56 -5.20 11.40
N LEU A 346 -13.18 -6.10 10.63
CA LEU A 346 -14.49 -5.87 9.99
C LEU A 346 -15.64 -5.73 11.00
N SER A 347 -15.53 -6.36 12.18
CA SER A 347 -16.53 -6.24 13.25
C SER A 347 -16.60 -4.86 13.89
N THR A 348 -15.53 -4.06 13.75
CA THR A 348 -15.56 -2.63 14.15
C THR A 348 -16.42 -1.77 13.23
N LYS A 349 -16.84 -2.32 12.08
CA LYS A 349 -17.74 -1.72 11.09
C LYS A 349 -19.07 -2.48 11.08
N PHE A 350 -19.69 -2.63 9.91
CA PHE A 350 -20.89 -3.44 9.76
C PHE A 350 -20.56 -4.85 9.24
N LEU A 351 -20.62 -5.84 10.13
CA LEU A 351 -20.45 -7.26 9.82
C LEU A 351 -21.71 -8.04 10.17
N GLN A 352 -22.27 -8.76 9.20
CA GLN A 352 -23.38 -9.69 9.35
C GLN A 352 -22.88 -11.12 9.17
N ARG A 353 -22.98 -11.94 10.22
CA ARG A 353 -22.62 -13.36 10.16
C ARG A 353 -23.82 -14.18 9.73
N VAL A 354 -23.61 -15.07 8.77
CA VAL A 354 -24.62 -15.98 8.24
C VAL A 354 -24.11 -17.40 8.35
N ASP A 355 -24.78 -18.22 9.14
CA ASP A 355 -24.53 -19.65 9.16
C ASP A 355 -24.84 -20.26 7.77
N ALA A 356 -23.78 -20.76 7.14
CA ALA A 356 -23.77 -21.32 5.80
C ALA A 356 -23.78 -22.87 5.79
N THR A 357 -24.07 -23.53 6.92
CA THR A 357 -24.17 -25.01 7.00
C THR A 357 -25.39 -25.61 6.31
N GLY A 358 -26.43 -24.80 6.10
CA GLY A 358 -27.69 -25.22 5.47
C GLY A 358 -27.58 -25.46 3.97
N SER A 359 -28.72 -25.73 3.35
CA SER A 359 -28.85 -25.84 1.90
C SER A 359 -28.59 -24.50 1.20
N HIS A 360 -28.22 -24.58 -0.07
CA HIS A 360 -28.04 -23.44 -0.97
C HIS A 360 -29.23 -22.45 -0.92
N ASP A 361 -30.46 -22.93 -0.99
CA ASP A 361 -31.66 -22.08 -0.96
C ASP A 361 -31.86 -21.39 0.40
N GLU A 362 -31.50 -22.06 1.51
CA GLU A 362 -31.58 -21.47 2.85
C GLU A 362 -30.55 -20.36 3.03
N VAL A 363 -29.32 -20.57 2.57
CA VAL A 363 -28.26 -19.55 2.60
C VAL A 363 -28.65 -18.36 1.70
N TYR A 364 -29.12 -18.63 0.49
CA TYR A 364 -29.65 -17.61 -0.42
C TYR A 364 -30.75 -16.76 0.24
N ALA A 365 -31.74 -17.41 0.87
CA ALA A 365 -32.84 -16.72 1.54
C ALA A 365 -32.36 -15.83 2.69
N LYS A 366 -31.40 -16.29 3.51
CA LYS A 366 -30.79 -15.50 4.59
C LYS A 366 -30.08 -14.27 4.04
N VAL A 367 -29.20 -14.44 3.04
CA VAL A 367 -28.43 -13.34 2.43
C VAL A 367 -29.37 -12.34 1.74
N ARG A 368 -30.35 -12.82 0.97
CA ARG A 368 -31.39 -11.99 0.34
C ARG A 368 -32.16 -11.17 1.37
N GLY A 369 -32.49 -11.74 2.52
CA GLY A 369 -33.15 -11.03 3.63
C GLY A 369 -32.29 -9.88 4.18
N ILE A 370 -30.98 -10.10 4.34
CA ILE A 370 -30.03 -9.07 4.76
C ILE A 370 -29.99 -7.95 3.74
N VAL A 371 -29.71 -8.26 2.47
CA VAL A 371 -29.62 -7.25 1.39
C VAL A 371 -30.91 -6.44 1.27
N ARG A 372 -32.08 -7.07 1.41
CA ARG A 372 -33.38 -6.39 1.41
C ARG A 372 -33.50 -5.37 2.56
N THR A 373 -33.12 -5.76 3.77
CA THR A 373 -33.21 -4.91 4.97
C THR A 373 -32.29 -3.69 4.84
N MET A 374 -31.11 -3.88 4.28
CA MET A 374 -30.12 -2.81 4.08
C MET A 374 -30.61 -1.72 3.13
N ARG A 375 -31.47 -2.05 2.16
CA ARG A 375 -32.02 -1.07 1.20
C ARG A 375 -33.17 -0.23 1.73
N GLN A 376 -33.77 -0.63 2.87
CA GLN A 376 -34.88 0.10 3.49
C GLN A 376 -34.41 1.12 4.52
N ARG A 377 -33.12 1.10 4.85
CA ARG A 377 -32.42 2.11 5.67
C ARG A 377 -31.74 3.09 4.74
#